data_AF-A0A6S7HAZ2-F1
#
_entry.id   AF-A0A6S7HAZ2-F1
#
_cell.length_a   1.000
_cell.length_b   1.000
_cell.length_c   1.000
_cell.angle_alpha   90.00
_cell.angle_beta   90.00
_cell.angle_gamma   90.00
#
_symmetry.space_group_name_H-M   'P 1'
#
loop_
_entity.id
_entity.type
_entity.pdbx_description
1 polymer ?
#
loop_
_entity_poly.entity_id
_entity_poly.type
_entity_poly.pdbx_seq_one_letter_code
_entity_poly.pdbx_strand_id
1 'polypeptide(L)'
;TQHDCLLPKIIDQLVLPLNTKKPRSPAITQCIKLNLAEFLEGLASLDFRRDEFIKRKIKQIFAAYFHVFNQKCYLSTNSSPIKNPFLDVLKGTLSANPTQDSSDFRQYVINIIKYNYLVIPGRSPQELIPTLFFLGDLFKRTLSPGETARNTPLILKNILACLLACDTSSPDTEPPYIRSEATKVLELMMISCQKAQEVTSRDALHALLKEFIFSNINQVQGTIFKVLNTLSKFDKELVLSGIPTSKEAILSTERQRGVGTDTTLRTSFKSLLESLGMQIDEHEF
;
A
#
# COMPACT_ATOMS: atom_id res chain seq x y z
N THR A 1 -24.97 9.43 22.54
CA THR A 1 -23.81 10.35 22.65
C THR A 1 -24.02 11.23 23.86
N GLN A 2 -23.09 11.23 24.81
CA GLN A 2 -23.16 12.08 26.01
C GLN A 2 -23.12 13.55 25.56
N HIS A 3 -24.18 14.31 25.86
CA HIS A 3 -24.37 15.68 25.34
C HIS A 3 -23.31 16.71 25.79
N ASP A 4 -22.50 16.35 26.80
CA ASP A 4 -21.51 17.23 27.44
C ASP A 4 -20.05 16.91 27.08
N CYS A 5 -19.79 15.89 26.23
CA CYS A 5 -18.42 15.64 25.77
C CYS A 5 -17.98 16.73 24.77
N LEU A 6 -16.97 17.51 25.14
CA LEU A 6 -16.44 18.61 24.31
C LEU A 6 -15.61 18.12 23.12
N LEU A 7 -14.96 16.96 23.24
CA LEU A 7 -14.04 16.44 22.23
C LEU A 7 -14.70 16.27 20.84
N PRO A 8 -15.89 15.65 20.70
CA PRO A 8 -16.60 15.64 19.43
C PRO A 8 -16.86 17.02 18.84
N LYS A 9 -17.27 17.99 19.67
CA LYS A 9 -17.55 19.36 19.24
C LYS A 9 -16.27 20.04 18.71
N ILE A 10 -15.15 19.88 19.42
CA ILE A 10 -13.85 20.43 19.03
C ILE A 10 -13.39 19.83 17.69
N ILE A 11 -13.41 18.50 17.54
CA ILE A 11 -12.96 17.84 16.31
C ILE A 11 -13.84 18.24 15.13
N ASP A 12 -15.17 18.23 15.32
CA ASP A 12 -16.11 18.51 14.24
C ASP A 12 -16.06 19.97 13.81
N GLN A 13 -15.92 20.91 14.74
CA GLN A 13 -15.93 22.35 14.41
C GLN A 13 -14.58 22.88 13.93
N LEU A 14 -13.47 22.39 14.51
CA LEU A 14 -12.13 22.94 14.23
C LEU A 14 -11.37 22.15 13.18
N VAL A 15 -11.31 20.82 13.32
CA VAL A 15 -10.39 19.99 12.54
C VAL A 15 -11.06 19.50 11.27
N LEU A 16 -12.23 18.88 11.37
CA LEU A 16 -12.93 18.37 10.20
C LEU A 16 -13.62 19.52 9.46
N PRO A 17 -13.68 19.50 8.12
CA PRO A 17 -14.58 20.40 7.42
C PRO A 17 -16.00 20.00 7.84
N LEU A 18 -16.63 20.79 8.71
CA LEU A 18 -18.09 20.76 8.83
C LEU A 18 -18.63 20.83 7.41
N ASN A 19 -19.67 20.06 7.13
CA ASN A 19 -20.30 19.90 5.82
C ASN A 19 -21.00 21.20 5.36
N THR A 20 -20.30 22.32 5.42
CA THR A 20 -20.78 23.66 5.14
C THR A 20 -20.44 23.94 3.69
N LYS A 21 -21.47 24.14 2.88
CA LYS A 21 -21.39 24.60 1.48
C LYS A 21 -20.65 25.95 1.31
N LYS A 22 -20.13 26.55 2.39
CA LYS A 22 -19.40 27.82 2.40
C LYS A 22 -17.89 27.56 2.46
N PRO A 23 -17.08 28.21 1.60
CA PRO A 23 -15.64 28.10 1.66
C PRO A 23 -15.11 28.60 3.01
N ARG A 24 -14.24 27.80 3.63
CA ARG A 24 -13.59 28.11 4.92
C ARG A 24 -12.58 29.24 4.73
N SER A 25 -12.41 30.10 5.74
CA SER A 25 -11.45 31.20 5.63
C SER A 25 -10.03 30.66 5.38
N PRO A 26 -9.20 31.35 4.58
CA PRO A 26 -7.81 30.96 4.35
C PRO A 26 -7.00 30.87 5.65
N ALA A 27 -7.29 31.73 6.63
CA ALA A 27 -6.67 31.73 7.94
C ALA A 27 -6.94 30.43 8.71
N ILE A 28 -8.20 29.97 8.79
CA ILE A 28 -8.53 28.70 9.48
C ILE A 28 -7.89 27.52 8.76
N THR A 29 -7.92 27.53 7.42
CA THR A 29 -7.27 26.48 6.62
C THR A 29 -5.76 26.43 6.86
N GLN A 30 -5.12 27.59 7.04
CA GLN A 30 -3.71 27.66 7.39
C GLN A 30 -3.43 27.18 8.81
N CYS A 31 -4.24 27.55 9.80
CA CYS A 31 -4.11 27.05 11.17
C CYS A 31 -4.25 25.54 11.24
N ILE A 32 -5.20 24.94 10.50
CA ILE A 32 -5.33 23.48 10.43
C ILE A 32 -4.07 22.87 9.83
N LYS A 33 -3.55 23.41 8.72
CA LYS A 33 -2.30 22.90 8.12
C LYS A 33 -1.12 22.92 9.09
N LEU A 34 -1.01 23.96 9.90
CA LEU A 34 0.09 24.12 10.85
C LEU A 34 -0.03 23.19 12.06
N ASN A 35 -1.25 22.81 12.47
CA ASN A 35 -1.50 22.09 13.72
C ASN A 35 -2.06 20.67 13.52
N LEU A 36 -2.20 20.20 12.27
CA LEU A 36 -2.87 18.92 11.96
C LEU A 36 -2.14 17.73 12.58
N ALA A 37 -0.81 17.77 12.59
CA ALA A 37 0.01 16.70 13.17
C ALA A 37 -0.25 16.59 14.67
N GLU A 38 -0.31 17.72 15.38
CA GLU A 38 -0.54 17.83 16.82
C GLU A 38 -1.94 17.35 17.19
N PHE A 39 -2.96 17.65 16.38
CA PHE A 39 -4.30 17.10 16.56
C PHE A 39 -4.31 15.57 16.39
N LEU A 40 -3.66 15.04 15.35
CA LEU A 40 -3.59 13.60 15.13
C LEU A 40 -2.78 12.90 16.23
N GLU A 41 -1.68 13.50 16.70
CA GLU A 41 -0.86 13.01 17.81
C GLU A 41 -1.68 12.99 19.11
N GLY A 42 -2.46 14.03 19.38
CA GLY A 42 -3.40 14.08 20.50
C GLY A 42 -4.51 13.03 20.41
N LEU A 43 -5.01 12.70 19.22
CA LEU A 43 -5.98 11.61 19.05
C LEU A 43 -5.35 10.23 19.17
N ALA A 44 -4.10 10.08 18.71
CA ALA A 44 -3.35 8.83 18.80
C ALA A 44 -2.93 8.49 20.24
N SER A 45 -2.74 9.51 21.10
CA SER A 45 -2.40 9.32 22.52
C SER A 45 -3.60 8.97 23.40
N LEU A 46 -4.83 9.16 22.91
CA LEU A 46 -6.02 8.59 23.52
C LEU A 46 -6.07 7.07 23.26
N ASP A 47 -6.90 6.33 23.99
CA ASP A 47 -7.05 4.88 23.79
C ASP A 47 -7.82 4.55 22.49
N PHE A 48 -7.24 4.92 21.35
CA PHE A 48 -7.81 4.69 20.02
C PHE A 48 -7.94 3.20 19.73
N ARG A 49 -7.28 2.30 20.47
CA ARG A 49 -7.42 0.85 20.28
C ARG A 49 -8.80 0.36 20.67
N ARG A 50 -9.36 0.91 21.76
CA ARG A 50 -10.66 0.54 22.30
C ARG A 50 -11.78 1.52 21.94
N ASP A 51 -11.43 2.76 21.63
CA ASP A 51 -12.41 3.80 21.33
C ASP A 51 -12.70 3.92 19.82
N GLU A 52 -13.82 3.34 19.40
CA GLU A 52 -14.31 3.41 18.01
C GLU A 52 -14.67 4.84 17.56
N PHE A 53 -15.04 5.72 18.49
CA PHE A 53 -15.27 7.13 18.17
C PHE A 53 -13.94 7.79 17.74
N ILE A 54 -12.86 7.58 18.49
CA ILE A 54 -11.53 8.12 18.16
C ILE A 54 -11.01 7.54 16.83
N LYS A 55 -11.09 6.22 16.63
CA LYS A 55 -10.75 5.58 15.34
C LYS A 55 -11.50 6.25 14.19
N ARG A 56 -12.82 6.38 14.31
CA ARG A 56 -13.65 6.99 13.27
C ARG A 56 -13.23 8.44 12.99
N LYS A 57 -12.89 9.23 14.00
CA LYS A 57 -12.43 10.61 13.82
C LYS A 57 -11.08 10.68 13.12
N ILE A 58 -10.12 9.84 13.48
CA ILE A 58 -8.84 9.73 12.75
C ILE A 58 -9.10 9.39 11.29
N LYS A 59 -9.94 8.38 11.00
CA LYS A 59 -10.30 8.01 9.62
C LYS A 59 -10.95 9.17 8.85
N GLN A 60 -11.82 9.96 9.49
CA GLN A 60 -12.43 11.16 8.87
C GLN A 60 -11.40 12.24 8.56
N ILE A 61 -10.41 12.45 9.43
CA ILE A 61 -9.33 13.42 9.21
C ILE A 61 -8.48 12.98 8.00
N PHE A 62 -8.11 11.70 7.92
CA PHE A 62 -7.43 11.16 6.74
C PHE A 62 -8.26 11.39 5.48
N ALA A 63 -9.54 11.03 5.49
CA ALA A 63 -10.44 11.21 4.35
C ALA A 63 -10.47 12.67 3.86
N ALA A 64 -10.47 13.64 4.77
CA ALA A 64 -10.53 15.06 4.44
C ALA A 64 -9.20 15.64 3.91
N TYR A 65 -8.05 15.16 4.41
CA TYR A 65 -6.78 15.87 4.26
C TYR A 65 -5.66 15.07 3.61
N PHE A 66 -5.63 13.74 3.75
CA PHE A 66 -4.48 12.91 3.36
C PHE A 66 -4.07 13.11 1.90
N HIS A 67 -5.00 13.01 0.96
CA HIS A 67 -4.67 13.14 -0.45
C HIS A 67 -4.12 14.54 -0.79
N VAL A 68 -4.78 15.61 -0.31
CA VAL A 68 -4.42 17.00 -0.62
C VAL A 68 -3.02 17.35 -0.12
N PHE A 69 -2.64 16.92 1.09
CA PHE A 69 -1.30 17.18 1.62
C PHE A 69 -0.23 16.39 0.88
N ASN A 70 -0.48 15.09 0.64
CA ASN A 70 0.49 14.27 -0.05
C ASN A 70 0.70 14.72 -1.50
N GLN A 71 -0.36 15.17 -2.18
CA GLN A 71 -0.25 15.73 -3.52
C GLN A 71 0.66 16.96 -3.53
N LYS A 72 0.52 17.85 -2.55
CA LYS A 72 1.41 19.02 -2.43
C LYS A 72 2.85 18.64 -2.12
N CYS A 73 3.06 17.66 -1.23
CA CYS A 73 4.41 17.19 -0.90
C CYS A 73 5.08 16.58 -2.12
N TYR A 74 4.35 15.76 -2.89
CA TYR A 74 4.84 15.16 -4.13
C TYR A 74 5.17 16.22 -5.21
N LEU A 75 4.33 17.23 -5.40
CA LEU A 75 4.58 18.29 -6.38
C LEU A 75 5.72 19.25 -5.98
N SER A 76 6.04 19.31 -4.68
CA SER A 76 7.07 20.20 -4.12
C SER A 76 8.45 19.55 -4.00
N THR A 77 8.69 18.37 -4.60
CA THR A 77 9.97 17.67 -4.50
C THR A 77 11.16 18.46 -5.05
N ASN A 78 10.91 19.45 -5.91
CA ASN A 78 11.91 20.33 -6.51
C ASN A 78 12.03 21.71 -5.83
N SER A 79 11.26 21.95 -4.76
CA SER A 79 11.28 23.18 -3.97
C SER A 79 11.50 22.86 -2.48
N SER A 80 11.52 23.88 -1.62
CA SER A 80 11.71 23.70 -0.18
C SER A 80 10.81 22.60 0.39
N PRO A 81 11.35 21.66 1.19
CA PRO A 81 10.61 20.49 1.66
C PRO A 81 9.40 20.93 2.49
N ILE A 82 8.20 20.56 2.03
CA ILE A 82 6.96 20.78 2.78
C ILE A 82 6.86 19.72 3.88
N LYS A 83 6.62 20.16 5.11
CA LYS A 83 6.37 19.29 6.25
C LYS A 83 5.05 18.52 6.04
N ASN A 84 5.10 17.20 6.09
CA ASN A 84 3.93 16.35 5.90
C ASN A 84 3.34 15.96 7.26
N PRO A 85 2.15 16.48 7.65
CA PRO A 85 1.60 16.24 8.98
C PRO A 85 1.27 14.75 9.24
N PHE A 86 1.02 13.97 8.19
CA PHE A 86 0.76 12.53 8.31
C PHE A 86 2.03 11.71 8.51
N LEU A 87 3.18 12.23 8.07
CA LEU A 87 4.48 11.62 8.37
C LEU A 87 4.95 12.05 9.76
N ASP A 88 4.71 13.31 10.13
CA ASP A 88 5.04 13.85 11.45
C ASP A 88 4.37 13.09 12.59
N VAL A 89 3.07 12.76 12.46
CA VAL A 89 2.38 11.98 13.50
C VAL A 89 2.97 10.56 13.64
N LEU A 90 3.63 10.05 12.60
CA LEU A 90 4.31 8.76 12.61
C LEU A 90 5.78 8.83 13.05
N LYS A 91 6.28 10.00 13.46
CA LYS A 91 7.71 10.21 13.83
C LYS A 91 8.24 9.19 14.84
N GLY A 92 7.41 8.77 15.80
CA GLY A 92 7.79 7.76 16.81
C GLY A 92 8.12 6.39 16.20
N THR A 93 7.50 6.06 15.06
CA THR A 93 7.74 4.80 14.32
C THR A 93 8.95 4.84 13.40
N LEU A 94 9.55 6.01 13.20
CA LEU A 94 10.75 6.14 12.37
C LEU A 94 12.02 5.74 13.13
N SER A 95 11.93 5.64 14.46
CA SER A 95 13.07 5.29 15.31
C SER A 95 13.49 3.82 15.16
N ALA A 96 14.69 3.49 15.63
CA ALA A 96 15.18 2.09 15.61
C ALA A 96 14.40 1.18 16.55
N ASN A 97 13.87 1.73 17.65
CA ASN A 97 13.15 1.03 18.70
C ASN A 97 11.81 1.74 18.98
N PRO A 98 10.82 1.60 18.07
CA PRO A 98 9.52 2.24 18.25
C PRO A 98 8.77 1.61 19.43
N THR A 99 7.95 2.42 20.11
CA THR A 99 7.05 1.92 21.15
C THR A 99 5.91 1.11 20.52
N GLN A 100 5.37 0.14 21.27
CA GLN A 100 4.25 -0.67 20.78
C GLN A 100 3.04 0.18 20.38
N ASP A 101 2.72 1.22 21.17
CA ASP A 101 1.61 2.13 20.86
C ASP A 101 1.83 2.88 19.54
N SER A 102 3.06 3.30 19.26
CA SER A 102 3.41 3.94 17.98
C SER A 102 3.27 2.96 16.82
N SER A 103 3.77 1.73 16.98
CA SER A 103 3.66 0.68 15.97
C SER A 103 2.19 0.28 15.69
N ASP A 104 1.37 0.16 16.73
CA ASP A 104 -0.08 -0.11 16.63
C ASP A 104 -0.78 1.01 15.84
N PHE A 105 -0.46 2.27 16.17
CA PHE A 105 -1.02 3.43 15.48
C PHE A 105 -0.62 3.45 14.01
N ARG A 106 0.66 3.20 13.69
CA ARG A 106 1.12 3.06 12.30
C ARG A 106 0.39 1.93 11.58
N GLN A 107 0.20 0.78 12.20
CA GLN A 107 -0.54 -0.32 11.59
C GLN A 107 -1.99 0.06 11.29
N TYR A 108 -2.64 0.80 12.20
CA TYR A 108 -3.96 1.37 11.98
C TYR A 108 -4.00 2.35 10.81
N VAL A 109 -3.02 3.26 10.72
CA VAL A 109 -2.88 4.23 9.62
C VAL A 109 -2.65 3.52 8.28
N ILE A 110 -1.80 2.50 8.23
CA ILE A 110 -1.59 1.69 7.02
C ILE A 110 -2.87 1.00 6.57
N ASN A 111 -3.71 0.53 7.50
CA ASN A 111 -5.03 0.00 7.16
C ASN A 111 -5.95 1.08 6.58
N ILE A 112 -5.95 2.31 7.12
CA ILE A 112 -6.68 3.42 6.50
C ILE A 112 -6.18 3.65 5.07
N ILE A 113 -4.86 3.67 4.85
CA ILE A 113 -4.26 3.86 3.52
C ILE A 113 -4.71 2.76 2.56
N LYS A 114 -4.59 1.50 2.99
CA LYS A 114 -5.01 0.31 2.23
C LYS A 114 -6.45 0.44 1.73
N TYR A 115 -7.40 0.66 2.63
CA TYR A 115 -8.83 0.59 2.31
C TYR A 115 -9.37 1.81 1.59
N ASN A 116 -8.71 2.97 1.70
CA ASN A 116 -9.26 4.22 1.16
C ASN A 116 -8.44 4.75 -0.02
N TYR A 117 -7.14 4.43 -0.14
CA TYR A 117 -6.24 5.08 -1.09
C TYR A 117 -5.48 4.13 -2.01
N LEU A 118 -5.39 2.84 -1.70
CA LEU A 118 -4.76 1.82 -2.55
C LEU A 118 -5.79 0.85 -3.17
N VAL A 119 -6.97 1.34 -3.53
CA VAL A 119 -8.06 0.51 -4.07
C VAL A 119 -8.00 0.50 -5.60
N ILE A 120 -7.76 -0.69 -6.17
CA ILE A 120 -7.74 -0.94 -7.62
C ILE A 120 -8.62 -2.18 -7.89
N PRO A 121 -9.49 -2.16 -8.92
CA PRO A 121 -9.84 -1.02 -9.79
C PRO A 121 -10.68 0.03 -9.05
N GLY A 122 -10.74 1.26 -9.59
CA GLY A 122 -11.66 2.31 -9.09
C GLY A 122 -11.01 3.59 -8.56
N ARG A 123 -9.68 3.68 -8.52
CA ARG A 123 -8.94 4.93 -8.25
C ARG A 123 -8.29 5.45 -9.52
N SER A 124 -8.30 6.77 -9.70
CA SER A 124 -7.56 7.34 -10.82
C SER A 124 -6.04 7.28 -10.53
N PRO A 125 -5.23 7.10 -11.58
CA PRO A 125 -3.78 7.18 -11.49
C PRO A 125 -3.21 8.36 -10.68
N GLN A 126 -3.76 9.55 -10.89
CA GLN A 126 -3.33 10.79 -10.25
C GLN A 126 -3.55 10.78 -8.73
N GLU A 127 -4.46 9.93 -8.23
CA GLU A 127 -4.74 9.77 -6.81
C GLU A 127 -3.81 8.77 -6.10
N LEU A 128 -3.25 7.83 -6.86
CA LEU A 128 -2.37 6.78 -6.35
C LEU A 128 -0.95 7.29 -6.12
N ILE A 129 -0.41 8.12 -7.02
CA ILE A 129 0.98 8.59 -6.96
C ILE A 129 1.31 9.27 -5.61
N PRO A 130 0.53 10.24 -5.11
CA PRO A 130 0.84 10.86 -3.82
C PRO A 130 0.82 9.86 -2.65
N THR A 131 -0.01 8.83 -2.74
CA THR A 131 -0.10 7.77 -1.73
C THR A 131 1.13 6.86 -1.76
N LEU A 132 1.57 6.45 -2.96
CA LEU A 132 2.78 5.65 -3.13
C LEU A 132 4.03 6.45 -2.71
N PHE A 133 4.10 7.72 -3.07
CA PHE A 133 5.17 8.63 -2.65
C PHE A 133 5.26 8.72 -1.11
N PHE A 134 4.11 8.88 -0.44
CA PHE A 134 4.04 8.88 1.02
C PHE A 134 4.57 7.59 1.64
N LEU A 135 4.15 6.43 1.11
CA LEU A 135 4.61 5.12 1.61
C LEU A 135 6.10 4.93 1.38
N GLY A 136 6.60 5.35 0.21
CA GLY A 136 8.03 5.33 -0.10
C GLY A 136 8.84 6.19 0.87
N ASP A 137 8.36 7.40 1.19
CA ASP A 137 9.03 8.29 2.14
C ASP A 137 8.97 7.75 3.58
N LEU A 138 7.81 7.24 4.01
CA LEU A 138 7.63 6.59 5.31
C LEU A 138 8.60 5.41 5.48
N PHE A 139 8.61 4.47 4.53
CA PHE A 139 9.45 3.28 4.62
C PHE A 139 10.94 3.60 4.49
N LYS A 140 11.31 4.56 3.63
CA LYS A 140 12.71 4.99 3.49
C LYS A 140 13.25 5.64 4.76
N ARG A 141 12.44 6.38 5.50
CA ARG A 141 12.84 7.05 6.77
C ARG A 141 12.75 6.14 7.99
N THR A 142 12.14 4.97 7.87
CA THR A 142 11.97 4.04 8.98
C THR A 142 13.29 3.32 9.26
N LEU A 143 13.86 3.53 10.45
CA LEU A 143 15.13 2.90 10.83
C LEU A 143 14.98 1.43 11.22
N SER A 144 13.83 1.04 11.78
CA SER A 144 13.53 -0.36 12.15
C SER A 144 12.98 -1.15 10.96
N PRO A 145 13.69 -2.16 10.42
CA PRO A 145 13.16 -3.00 9.35
C PRO A 145 11.88 -3.74 9.75
N GLY A 146 11.74 -4.08 11.03
CA GLY A 146 10.56 -4.76 11.59
C GLY A 146 9.26 -3.98 11.41
N GLU A 147 9.29 -2.64 11.46
CA GLU A 147 8.07 -1.84 11.26
C GLU A 147 7.56 -1.89 9.83
N THR A 148 8.47 -1.76 8.85
CA THR A 148 8.11 -1.89 7.44
C THR A 148 7.71 -3.34 7.13
N ALA A 149 8.43 -4.33 7.66
CA ALA A 149 8.07 -5.74 7.51
C ALA A 149 6.67 -6.05 8.06
N ARG A 150 6.31 -5.51 9.24
CA ARG A 150 4.97 -5.66 9.85
C ARG A 150 3.86 -5.06 8.99
N ASN A 151 4.15 -4.01 8.21
CA ASN A 151 3.16 -3.39 7.32
C ASN A 151 3.01 -4.16 6.00
N THR A 152 4.05 -4.90 5.58
CA THR A 152 4.08 -5.58 4.27
C THR A 152 2.87 -6.48 4.02
N PRO A 153 2.47 -7.41 4.92
CA PRO A 153 1.31 -8.26 4.70
C PRO A 153 0.00 -7.50 4.48
N LEU A 154 -0.12 -6.28 5.03
CA LEU A 154 -1.35 -5.50 4.93
C LEU A 154 -1.57 -4.97 3.51
N ILE A 155 -0.50 -4.57 2.83
CA ILE A 155 -0.58 -3.82 1.56
C ILE A 155 0.09 -4.50 0.38
N LEU A 156 0.77 -5.65 0.56
CA LEU A 156 1.49 -6.34 -0.52
C LEU A 156 0.62 -6.53 -1.77
N LYS A 157 -0.57 -7.09 -1.63
CA LYS A 157 -1.48 -7.29 -2.77
C LYS A 157 -1.87 -6.00 -3.45
N ASN A 158 -2.06 -4.93 -2.69
CA ASN A 158 -2.41 -3.61 -3.24
C ASN A 158 -1.25 -3.04 -4.06
N ILE A 159 0.00 -3.17 -3.59
CA ILE A 159 1.18 -2.73 -4.33
C ILE A 159 1.38 -3.58 -5.59
N LEU A 160 1.19 -4.90 -5.52
CA LEU A 160 1.22 -5.78 -6.70
C LEU A 160 0.09 -5.45 -7.68
N ALA A 161 -1.10 -5.08 -7.19
CA ALA A 161 -2.21 -4.63 -8.03
C ALA A 161 -1.90 -3.29 -8.73
N CYS A 162 -1.16 -2.37 -8.10
CA CYS A 162 -0.68 -1.15 -8.76
C CYS A 162 0.22 -1.48 -9.95
N LEU A 163 1.18 -2.41 -9.78
CA LEU A 163 2.06 -2.85 -10.86
C LEU A 163 1.29 -3.58 -11.95
N LEU A 164 0.33 -4.42 -11.56
CA LEU A 164 -0.51 -5.14 -12.51
C LEU A 164 -1.32 -4.17 -13.37
N ALA A 165 -1.92 -3.15 -12.74
CA ALA A 165 -2.68 -2.12 -13.45
C ALA A 165 -1.83 -1.39 -14.50
N CYS A 166 -0.56 -1.09 -14.18
CA CYS A 166 0.39 -0.52 -15.13
C CYS A 166 0.65 -1.47 -16.32
N ASP A 167 0.84 -2.77 -16.06
CA ASP A 167 1.10 -3.77 -17.12
C ASP A 167 -0.13 -4.09 -17.98
N THR A 168 -1.34 -3.86 -17.47
CA THR A 168 -2.60 -4.02 -18.22
C THR A 168 -3.05 -2.75 -18.94
N SER A 169 -2.42 -1.60 -18.67
CA SER A 169 -2.76 -0.34 -19.34
C SER A 169 -2.09 -0.27 -20.71
N SER A 170 -2.75 0.35 -21.70
CA SER A 170 -2.10 0.66 -22.98
C SER A 170 -0.93 1.64 -22.76
N PRO A 171 0.17 1.58 -23.53
CA PRO A 171 1.33 2.46 -23.35
C PRO A 171 0.98 3.96 -23.32
N ASP A 172 0.00 4.39 -24.12
CA ASP A 172 -0.48 5.78 -24.17
C ASP A 172 -1.37 6.19 -22.97
N THR A 173 -1.79 5.21 -22.18
CA THR A 173 -2.68 5.36 -21.01
C THR A 173 -2.00 4.94 -19.71
N GLU A 174 -0.76 4.45 -19.77
CA GLU A 174 -0.03 4.05 -18.57
C GLU A 174 0.14 5.28 -17.68
N PRO A 175 -0.26 5.18 -16.41
CA PRO A 175 0.01 6.22 -15.45
C PRO A 175 1.49 6.59 -15.35
N PRO A 176 1.88 7.84 -15.62
CA PRO A 176 3.26 8.24 -15.45
C PRO A 176 3.66 8.07 -13.97
N TYR A 177 4.88 7.58 -13.72
CA TYR A 177 5.50 7.43 -12.39
C TYR A 177 4.87 6.42 -11.41
N ILE A 178 3.67 5.87 -11.65
CA ILE A 178 3.09 4.86 -10.74
C ILE A 178 3.99 3.63 -10.66
N ARG A 179 4.43 3.10 -11.80
CA ARG A 179 5.29 1.93 -11.85
C ARG A 179 6.56 2.13 -11.04
N SER A 180 7.23 3.27 -11.20
CA SER A 180 8.47 3.56 -10.46
C SER A 180 8.23 3.69 -8.96
N GLU A 181 7.19 4.40 -8.52
CA GLU A 181 6.90 4.56 -7.10
C GLU A 181 6.42 3.24 -6.46
N ALA A 182 5.55 2.47 -7.13
CA ALA A 182 5.12 1.16 -6.65
C ALA A 182 6.29 0.16 -6.54
N THR A 183 7.20 0.18 -7.52
CA THR A 183 8.41 -0.67 -7.51
C THR A 183 9.32 -0.31 -6.34
N LYS A 184 9.53 0.98 -6.08
CA LYS A 184 10.33 1.48 -4.95
C LYS A 184 9.71 1.10 -3.60
N VAL A 185 8.38 1.20 -3.47
CA VAL A 185 7.68 0.75 -2.25
C VAL A 185 7.83 -0.76 -2.08
N LEU A 186 7.69 -1.54 -3.15
CA LEU A 186 7.87 -2.99 -3.13
C LEU A 186 9.28 -3.39 -2.70
N GLU A 187 10.31 -2.74 -3.25
CA GLU A 187 11.71 -2.96 -2.89
C GLU A 187 11.92 -2.75 -1.38
N LEU A 188 11.49 -1.61 -0.84
CA LEU A 188 11.62 -1.31 0.59
C LEU A 188 10.91 -2.34 1.47
N MET A 189 9.72 -2.80 1.05
CA MET A 189 8.95 -3.82 1.77
C MET A 189 9.68 -5.17 1.80
N MET A 190 10.19 -5.64 0.65
CA MET A 190 10.85 -6.94 0.54
C MET A 190 12.19 -6.96 1.27
N ILE A 191 13.02 -5.93 1.10
CA ILE A 191 14.30 -5.78 1.82
C ILE A 191 14.05 -5.77 3.33
N SER A 192 13.00 -5.10 3.79
CA SER A 192 12.66 -5.06 5.22
C SER A 192 12.23 -6.43 5.76
N CYS A 193 11.43 -7.18 4.99
CA CYS A 193 11.03 -8.54 5.39
C CYS A 193 12.23 -9.51 5.46
N GLN A 194 13.19 -9.38 4.54
CA GLN A 194 14.42 -10.17 4.56
C GLN A 194 15.29 -9.85 5.77
N LYS A 195 15.31 -8.59 6.22
CA LYS A 195 16.06 -8.15 7.40
C LYS A 195 15.38 -8.44 8.74
N ALA A 196 14.07 -8.69 8.75
CA ALA A 196 13.26 -8.92 9.94
C ALA A 196 12.36 -10.16 9.78
N GLN A 197 12.99 -11.31 9.52
CA GLN A 197 12.29 -12.57 9.25
C GLN A 197 11.46 -13.07 10.44
N GLU A 198 11.83 -12.65 11.65
CA GLU A 198 11.11 -12.93 12.90
C GLU A 198 9.78 -12.17 13.02
N VAL A 199 9.63 -11.05 12.30
CA VAL A 199 8.44 -10.19 12.39
C VAL A 199 7.35 -10.62 11.40
N THR A 200 7.76 -11.01 10.20
CA THR A 200 6.83 -11.38 9.13
C THR A 200 7.08 -12.80 8.68
N SER A 201 6.12 -13.69 8.97
CA SER A 201 6.17 -15.08 8.53
C SER A 201 6.22 -15.17 7.00
N ARG A 202 7.16 -15.98 6.49
CA ARG A 202 7.25 -16.34 5.07
C ARG A 202 5.98 -16.99 4.57
N ASP A 203 5.32 -17.81 5.40
CA ASP A 203 4.06 -18.46 5.06
C ASP A 203 2.94 -17.44 4.84
N ALA A 204 2.93 -16.35 5.61
CA ALA A 204 1.95 -15.28 5.41
C ALA A 204 2.16 -14.58 4.05
N LEU A 205 3.41 -14.29 3.67
CA LEU A 205 3.71 -13.70 2.37
C LEU A 205 3.38 -14.66 1.23
N HIS A 206 3.69 -15.95 1.39
CA HIS A 206 3.34 -16.98 0.42
C HIS A 206 1.82 -17.12 0.25
N ALA A 207 1.05 -17.15 1.34
CA ALA A 207 -0.41 -17.18 1.28
C ALA A 207 -0.99 -15.97 0.53
N LEU A 208 -0.43 -14.78 0.76
CA LEU A 208 -0.83 -13.57 0.04
C LEU A 208 -0.49 -13.63 -1.44
N LEU A 209 0.69 -14.15 -1.78
CA LEU A 209 1.11 -14.36 -3.17
C LEU A 209 0.19 -15.37 -3.87
N LYS A 210 -0.14 -16.47 -3.20
CA LYS A 210 -1.08 -17.48 -3.71
C LYS A 210 -2.44 -16.88 -4.01
N GLU A 211 -3.02 -16.16 -3.06
CA GLU A 211 -4.32 -15.52 -3.28
C GLU A 211 -4.25 -14.47 -4.39
N PHE A 212 -3.16 -13.71 -4.50
CA PHE A 212 -2.96 -12.76 -5.59
C PHE A 212 -2.94 -13.46 -6.96
N ILE A 213 -2.23 -14.59 -7.08
CA ILE A 213 -2.15 -15.37 -8.31
C ILE A 213 -3.54 -15.86 -8.74
N PHE A 214 -4.23 -16.57 -7.85
CA PHE A 214 -5.54 -17.14 -8.16
C PHE A 214 -6.61 -16.08 -8.47
N SER A 215 -6.56 -14.94 -7.78
CA SER A 215 -7.56 -13.88 -7.98
C SER A 215 -7.43 -13.17 -9.33
N ASN A 216 -6.24 -13.18 -9.94
CA ASN A 216 -5.97 -12.37 -11.12
C ASN A 216 -5.71 -13.18 -12.40
N ILE A 217 -5.18 -14.40 -12.31
CA ILE A 217 -4.72 -15.17 -13.49
C ILE A 217 -5.80 -15.33 -14.58
N ASN A 218 -7.07 -15.49 -14.16
CA ASN A 218 -8.21 -15.62 -15.06
C ASN A 218 -8.49 -14.34 -15.86
N GLN A 219 -8.25 -13.17 -15.27
CA GLN A 219 -8.60 -11.85 -15.82
C GLN A 219 -7.47 -11.26 -16.66
N VAL A 220 -6.22 -11.36 -16.18
CA VAL A 220 -5.07 -10.67 -16.79
C VAL A 220 -4.12 -11.60 -17.55
N GLN A 221 -4.44 -12.89 -17.60
CA GLN A 221 -3.66 -13.93 -18.30
C GLN A 221 -2.16 -13.86 -17.94
N GLY A 222 -1.28 -13.89 -18.95
CA GLY A 222 0.18 -13.92 -18.78
C GLY A 222 0.78 -12.67 -18.13
N THR A 223 0.05 -11.56 -18.07
CA THR A 223 0.51 -10.29 -17.50
C THR A 223 0.89 -10.42 -16.03
N ILE A 224 0.24 -11.32 -15.29
CA ILE A 224 0.55 -11.58 -13.88
C ILE A 224 2.01 -11.98 -13.67
N PHE A 225 2.61 -12.71 -14.62
CA PHE A 225 3.98 -13.17 -14.53
C PHE A 225 5.00 -12.05 -14.73
N LYS A 226 4.65 -10.93 -15.39
CA LYS A 226 5.48 -9.72 -15.43
C LYS A 226 5.60 -9.06 -14.05
N VAL A 227 4.51 -9.05 -13.29
CA VAL A 227 4.50 -8.57 -11.90
C VAL A 227 5.35 -9.49 -11.01
N LEU A 228 5.21 -10.81 -11.16
CA LEU A 228 6.05 -11.77 -10.42
C LEU A 228 7.54 -11.63 -10.78
N ASN A 229 7.86 -11.36 -12.05
CA ASN A 229 9.22 -11.09 -12.48
C ASN A 229 9.77 -9.77 -11.92
N THR A 230 8.91 -8.80 -11.62
CA THR A 230 9.34 -7.59 -10.90
C THR A 230 9.60 -7.90 -9.42
N LEU A 231 8.73 -8.69 -8.79
CA LEU A 231 8.88 -9.14 -7.40
C LEU A 231 10.17 -9.97 -7.21
N SER A 232 10.53 -10.83 -8.17
CA SER A 232 11.70 -11.71 -8.07
C SER A 232 13.03 -10.96 -7.99
N LYS A 233 13.08 -9.71 -8.44
CA LYS A 233 14.25 -8.83 -8.31
C LYS A 233 14.55 -8.47 -6.86
N PHE A 234 13.53 -8.48 -6.00
CA PHE A 234 13.65 -8.11 -4.60
C PHE A 234 13.54 -9.31 -3.67
N ASP A 235 12.74 -10.32 -4.03
CA ASP A 235 12.56 -11.55 -3.26
C ASP A 235 12.38 -12.76 -4.17
N LYS A 236 13.49 -13.27 -4.70
CA LYS A 236 13.50 -14.44 -5.59
C LYS A 236 12.90 -15.67 -4.93
N GLU A 237 13.20 -15.92 -3.66
CA GLU A 237 12.72 -17.09 -2.91
C GLU A 237 11.21 -17.10 -2.75
N LEU A 238 10.60 -15.95 -2.50
CA LEU A 238 9.15 -15.83 -2.41
C LEU A 238 8.49 -16.21 -3.75
N VAL A 239 9.04 -15.74 -4.86
CA VAL A 239 8.52 -16.08 -6.20
C VAL A 239 8.72 -17.55 -6.52
N LEU A 240 9.88 -18.13 -6.17
CA LEU A 240 10.14 -19.57 -6.30
C LEU A 240 9.11 -20.40 -5.53
N SER A 241 8.75 -20.00 -4.31
CA SER A 241 7.70 -20.67 -3.53
C SER A 241 6.32 -20.62 -4.19
N GLY A 242 6.06 -19.60 -5.01
CA GLY A 242 4.82 -19.42 -5.77
C GLY A 242 4.75 -20.18 -7.10
N ILE A 243 5.81 -20.87 -7.52
CA ILE A 243 5.84 -21.62 -8.79
C ILE A 243 4.84 -22.78 -8.82
N PRO A 244 4.76 -23.67 -7.80
CA PRO A 244 3.74 -24.72 -7.77
C PRO A 244 2.31 -24.16 -7.83
N THR A 245 2.08 -23.07 -7.10
CA THR A 245 0.81 -22.34 -7.09
C THR A 245 0.47 -21.76 -8.47
N SER A 246 1.45 -21.22 -9.19
CA SER A 246 1.26 -20.70 -10.54
C SER A 246 0.89 -21.81 -11.53
N LYS A 247 1.57 -22.97 -11.45
CA LYS A 247 1.26 -24.16 -12.25
C LYS A 247 -0.16 -24.66 -11.98
N GLU A 248 -0.54 -24.79 -10.71
CA GLU A 248 -1.91 -25.15 -10.31
C GLU A 248 -2.95 -24.17 -10.86
N ALA A 249 -2.69 -22.87 -10.74
CA ALA A 249 -3.60 -21.83 -11.21
C ALA A 249 -3.78 -21.82 -12.74
N ILE A 250 -2.71 -22.05 -13.52
CA ILE A 250 -2.80 -22.20 -14.98
C ILE A 250 -3.68 -23.40 -15.33
N LEU A 251 -3.39 -24.58 -14.78
CA LEU A 251 -4.14 -25.80 -15.06
C LEU A 251 -5.62 -25.66 -14.66
N SER A 252 -5.90 -25.02 -13.53
CA SER A 252 -7.27 -24.71 -13.11
C SER A 252 -7.98 -23.79 -14.10
N THR A 253 -7.29 -22.76 -14.60
CA THR A 253 -7.82 -21.81 -15.59
C THR A 253 -8.16 -22.50 -16.91
N GLU A 254 -7.25 -23.36 -17.41
CA GLU A 254 -7.45 -24.13 -18.65
C GLU A 254 -8.65 -25.07 -18.54
N ARG A 255 -8.76 -25.80 -17.42
CA ARG A 255 -9.92 -26.68 -17.15
C ARG A 255 -11.23 -25.92 -17.10
N GLN A 256 -11.25 -24.74 -16.46
CA GLN A 256 -12.46 -23.92 -16.35
C GLN A 256 -12.92 -23.35 -17.69
N ARG A 257 -11.98 -22.96 -18.57
CA ARG A 257 -12.33 -22.41 -19.89
C ARG A 257 -12.75 -23.49 -20.89
N GLY A 258 -12.30 -24.73 -20.72
CA GLY A 258 -12.69 -25.86 -21.58
C GLY A 258 -12.18 -25.78 -23.03
N VAL A 259 -11.28 -24.84 -23.32
CA VAL A 259 -10.73 -24.57 -24.68
C VAL A 259 -9.37 -25.24 -24.93
N GLY A 260 -8.91 -26.10 -24.01
CA GLY A 260 -7.59 -26.73 -24.06
C GLY A 260 -6.48 -25.82 -23.50
N THR A 261 -5.26 -26.01 -24.01
CA THR A 261 -4.02 -25.36 -23.58
C THR A 261 -4.03 -23.85 -23.85
N ASP A 262 -3.76 -23.03 -22.83
CA ASP A 262 -3.58 -21.58 -22.99
C ASP A 262 -2.11 -21.27 -23.28
N THR A 263 -1.78 -21.16 -24.57
CA THR A 263 -0.42 -20.92 -25.04
C THR A 263 0.16 -19.60 -24.53
N THR A 264 -0.67 -18.56 -24.36
CA THR A 264 -0.24 -17.25 -23.86
C THR A 264 0.16 -17.32 -22.38
N LEU A 265 -0.66 -17.97 -21.55
CA LEU A 265 -0.35 -18.21 -20.13
C LEU A 265 0.93 -19.03 -19.98
N ARG A 266 1.03 -20.15 -20.70
CA ARG A 266 2.18 -21.06 -20.61
C ARG A 266 3.48 -20.40 -21.09
N THR A 267 3.44 -19.66 -22.19
CA THR A 267 4.63 -18.93 -22.69
C THR A 267 5.10 -17.86 -21.71
N SER A 268 4.15 -17.11 -21.13
CA SER A 268 4.48 -16.07 -20.14
C SER A 268 5.05 -16.67 -18.86
N PHE A 269 4.50 -17.82 -18.43
CA PHE A 269 5.02 -18.57 -17.29
C PHE A 269 6.42 -19.12 -17.56
N LYS A 270 6.67 -19.63 -18.77
CA LYS A 270 8.01 -20.08 -19.20
C LYS A 270 9.03 -18.95 -19.14
N SER A 271 8.67 -17.76 -19.62
CA SER A 271 9.54 -16.59 -19.52
C SER A 271 9.89 -16.22 -18.08
N LEU A 272 8.95 -16.36 -17.13
CA LEU A 272 9.23 -16.19 -15.70
C LEU A 272 10.20 -17.25 -15.18
N LEU A 273 10.01 -18.52 -15.55
CA LEU A 273 10.91 -19.59 -15.10
C LEU A 273 12.33 -19.42 -15.63
N GLU A 274 12.48 -19.02 -16.89
CA GLU A 274 13.76 -18.68 -17.50
C GLU A 274 14.44 -17.51 -16.75
N SER A 275 13.70 -16.46 -16.38
CA SER A 275 14.25 -15.33 -15.62
C SER A 275 14.69 -15.72 -14.20
N LEU A 276 14.08 -16.78 -13.64
CA LEU A 276 14.48 -17.37 -12.36
C LEU A 276 15.66 -18.35 -12.49
N GLY A 277 16.07 -18.68 -13.72
CA GLY A 277 17.12 -19.65 -14.02
C GLY A 277 16.66 -21.10 -13.91
N MET A 278 15.36 -21.36 -14.05
CA MET A 278 14.78 -22.71 -14.06
C MET A 278 14.57 -23.19 -15.50
N GLN A 279 14.89 -24.46 -15.76
CA GLN A 279 14.54 -25.13 -17.01
C GLN A 279 13.23 -25.91 -16.81
N ILE A 280 12.33 -25.84 -17.79
CA ILE A 280 11.10 -26.62 -17.81
C ILE A 280 11.37 -27.89 -18.60
N ASP A 281 11.04 -29.04 -18.02
CA ASP A 281 10.83 -30.25 -18.80
C ASP A 281 9.52 -30.09 -19.59
N GLU A 282 9.59 -30.13 -20.92
CA GLU A 282 8.43 -29.94 -21.81
C GLU A 282 7.32 -30.96 -21.53
N HIS A 283 7.63 -32.07 -20.86
CA HIS A 283 6.69 -33.09 -20.45
C HIS A 283 5.94 -32.80 -19.14
N GLU A 284 6.38 -31.80 -18.37
CA GLU A 284 5.76 -31.44 -17.09
C GLU A 284 4.62 -30.40 -17.23
N PHE A 285 4.36 -29.90 -18.45
CA PHE A 285 3.37 -28.87 -18.75
C PHE A 285 2.43 -29.24 -19.90
#